data_AF-C0LRA4-F1
#
_entry.id   AF-C0LRA4-F1
#
_cell.length_a   1.000
_cell.length_b   1.000
_cell.length_c   1.000
_cell.angle_alpha   90.00
_cell.angle_beta   90.00
_cell.angle_gamma   90.00
#
_symmetry.space_group_name_H-M   'P 1'
#
loop_
_entity.id
_entity.type
_entity.pdbx_description
1 polymer ?
#
loop_
_entity_poly.entity_id
_entity_poly.type
_entity_poly.pdbx_seq_one_letter_code
_entity_poly.pdbx_strand_id
1 'polypeptide(L)'
;KVYYFNVKALGEPLRFLLSYGNLPFDDIRITREEWPALKPTMPMGQMPVLSVDGKKVHQSVAMSRYLAKQVGLAGADDWENLMIDTVVDTINDFRLKIAVVSYEPDDDVKEKKLVTLNSEVIPFYLEKLDDIARDNNGHMANGKLTWADMYFVAILDYLN
;
A
#
# COMPACT_ATOMS: atom_id res chain seq x y z
N LYS A 1 13.50 -4.39 10.61
CA LYS A 1 14.08 -3.50 9.57
C LYS A 1 13.13 -3.40 8.39
N VAL A 2 12.95 -2.22 7.82
CA VAL A 2 12.21 -2.00 6.58
C VAL A 2 13.18 -1.53 5.51
N TYR A 3 13.30 -2.28 4.41
CA TYR A 3 14.12 -1.91 3.26
C TYR A 3 13.21 -1.37 2.17
N TYR A 4 13.43 -0.12 1.77
CA TYR A 4 12.73 0.46 0.63
C TYR A 4 13.55 1.60 0.02
N PHE A 5 13.11 2.12 -1.13
CA PHE A 5 13.70 3.32 -1.70
C PHE A 5 13.50 4.53 -0.76
N ASN A 6 14.30 5.58 -0.97
CA ASN A 6 14.13 6.87 -0.30
C ASN A 6 12.92 7.66 -0.83
N VAL A 7 11.74 7.05 -0.75
CA VAL A 7 10.41 7.60 -1.10
C VAL A 7 9.37 7.00 -0.14
N LYS A 8 8.14 7.56 -0.16
CA LYS A 8 6.99 7.00 0.56
C LYS A 8 6.50 5.72 -0.14
N ALA A 9 5.68 5.88 -1.18
CA ALA A 9 5.11 4.83 -2.04
C ALA A 9 4.74 3.54 -1.26
N LEU A 10 5.10 2.36 -1.77
CA LEU A 10 4.65 1.08 -1.20
C LEU A 10 5.32 0.70 0.13
N GLY A 11 6.38 1.40 0.54
CA GLY A 11 7.03 1.20 1.84
C GLY A 11 6.36 1.97 2.97
N GLU A 12 5.66 3.06 2.65
CA GLU A 12 5.05 3.94 3.64
C GLU A 12 3.97 3.26 4.51
N PRO A 13 3.09 2.38 3.98
CA PRO A 13 2.14 1.66 4.81
C PRO A 13 2.79 0.86 5.95
N LEU A 14 3.99 0.32 5.72
CA LEU A 14 4.74 -0.41 6.74
C LEU A 14 5.27 0.54 7.83
N ARG A 15 5.80 1.70 7.42
CA ARG A 15 6.30 2.73 8.34
C ARG A 15 5.16 3.27 9.20
N PHE A 16 4.00 3.55 8.60
CA PHE A 16 2.79 4.01 9.28
C PHE A 16 2.35 3.04 10.37
N LEU A 17 2.24 1.75 10.05
CA LEU A 17 1.81 0.73 11.01
C LEU A 17 2.82 0.55 12.15
N LEU A 18 4.12 0.49 11.84
CA LEU A 18 5.17 0.36 12.85
C LEU A 18 5.17 1.58 13.80
N SER A 19 5.06 2.79 13.25
CA SER A 19 4.99 4.03 14.04
C SER A 19 3.71 4.09 14.89
N TYR A 20 2.55 3.70 14.35
CA TYR A 20 1.29 3.65 15.10
C TYR A 20 1.39 2.75 16.34
N GLY A 21 2.01 1.58 16.18
CA GLY A 21 2.24 0.64 17.29
C GLY A 21 3.40 1.00 18.21
N ASN A 22 4.08 2.14 18.01
CA ASN A 22 5.34 2.49 18.70
C ASN A 22 6.40 1.36 18.63
N LEU A 23 6.42 0.61 17.52
CA LEU A 23 7.38 -0.48 17.32
C LEU A 23 8.68 0.09 16.76
N PRO A 24 9.82 -0.06 17.45
CA PRO A 24 11.10 0.41 16.94
C PRO A 24 11.50 -0.38 15.69
N PHE A 25 11.99 0.32 14.66
CA PHE A 25 12.47 -0.30 13.44
C PHE A 25 13.57 0.53 12.79
N ASP A 26 14.53 -0.16 12.15
CA ASP A 26 15.48 0.48 11.26
C ASP A 26 14.82 0.75 9.90
N ASP A 27 14.71 2.02 9.49
CA ASP A 27 14.26 2.47 8.15
C ASP A 27 15.46 2.52 7.20
N ILE A 28 15.68 1.44 6.46
CA ILE A 28 16.81 1.30 5.55
C ILE A 28 16.40 1.83 4.17
N ARG A 29 16.84 3.05 3.86
CA ARG A 29 16.54 3.77 2.62
C ARG A 29 17.63 3.54 1.58
N ILE A 30 17.32 2.74 0.57
CA ILE A 30 18.24 2.36 -0.50
C ILE A 30 18.18 3.36 -1.65
N THR A 31 19.33 3.82 -2.14
CA THR A 31 19.39 4.70 -3.31
C THR A 31 19.22 3.91 -4.62
N ARG A 32 18.99 4.62 -5.74
CA ARG A 32 18.87 3.96 -7.05
C ARG A 32 20.20 3.37 -7.51
N GLU A 33 21.31 3.94 -7.08
CA GLU A 33 22.68 3.51 -7.38
C GLU A 33 23.07 2.25 -6.60
N GLU A 34 22.63 2.14 -5.34
CA GLU A 34 22.86 0.96 -4.50
C GLU A 34 21.99 -0.24 -4.90
N TRP A 35 20.80 0.03 -5.46
CA TRP A 35 19.80 -0.99 -5.71
C TRP A 35 20.27 -2.16 -6.60
N PRO A 36 20.95 -1.95 -7.75
CA PRO A 36 21.42 -3.04 -8.59
C PRO A 36 22.28 -4.07 -7.85
N ALA A 37 23.13 -3.63 -6.92
CA ALA A 37 23.98 -4.52 -6.13
C ALA A 37 23.21 -5.27 -5.03
N LEU A 38 22.20 -4.63 -4.44
CA LEU A 38 21.38 -5.22 -3.37
C LEU A 38 20.26 -6.12 -3.88
N LYS A 39 19.75 -5.88 -5.10
CA LYS A 39 18.61 -6.60 -5.70
C LYS A 39 18.73 -8.12 -5.63
N PRO A 40 19.89 -8.76 -5.94
CA PRO A 40 20.04 -10.21 -5.84
C PRO A 40 19.89 -10.77 -4.41
N THR A 41 20.02 -9.92 -3.39
CA THR A 41 19.94 -10.30 -1.96
C THR A 41 18.53 -10.14 -1.36
N MET A 42 17.59 -9.62 -2.16
CA MET A 42 16.20 -9.38 -1.74
C MET A 42 15.27 -10.46 -2.31
N PRO A 43 14.29 -10.95 -1.53
CA PRO A 43 13.29 -11.89 -2.04
C PRO A 43 12.63 -11.35 -3.32
N MET A 44 12.54 -12.21 -4.34
CA MET A 44 12.02 -11.87 -5.67
C MET A 44 12.73 -10.70 -6.38
N GLY A 45 13.86 -10.21 -5.86
CA GLY A 45 14.54 -9.03 -6.40
C GLY A 45 13.67 -7.78 -6.37
N GLN A 46 12.85 -7.62 -5.34
CA GLN A 46 11.89 -6.51 -5.19
C GLN A 46 11.99 -5.85 -3.80
N MET A 47 11.40 -4.67 -3.68
CA MET A 47 11.17 -3.96 -2.42
C MET A 47 9.73 -3.39 -2.42
N PRO A 48 9.09 -3.18 -1.26
CA PRO A 48 9.66 -3.24 0.08
C PRO A 48 9.96 -4.65 0.58
N VAL A 49 10.90 -4.75 1.52
CA VAL A 49 11.22 -5.96 2.28
C VAL A 49 11.15 -5.64 3.76
N LEU A 50 10.40 -6.45 4.50
CA LEU A 50 10.40 -6.44 5.96
C LEU A 50 11.34 -7.55 6.45
N SER A 51 12.22 -7.22 7.39
CA SER A 51 13.03 -8.22 8.10
C SER A 51 12.69 -8.22 9.59
N VAL A 52 12.23 -9.37 10.06
CA VAL A 52 11.89 -9.68 11.46
C VAL A 52 12.79 -10.83 11.89
N ASP A 53 13.62 -10.61 12.92
CA ASP A 53 14.58 -11.60 13.43
C ASP A 53 15.44 -12.25 12.33
N GLY A 54 15.90 -11.44 11.38
CA GLY A 54 16.71 -11.87 10.23
C GLY A 54 15.93 -12.57 9.11
N LYS A 55 14.65 -12.92 9.31
CA LYS A 55 13.78 -13.50 8.28
C LYS A 55 13.26 -12.38 7.38
N LYS A 56 13.55 -12.45 6.08
CA LYS A 56 13.10 -11.47 5.08
C LYS A 56 11.83 -11.94 4.38
N VAL A 57 10.85 -11.06 4.24
CA VAL A 57 9.62 -11.26 3.45
C VAL A 57 9.37 -10.06 2.52
N HIS A 58 8.56 -10.26 1.49
CA HIS A 58 8.16 -9.24 0.52
C HIS A 58 6.63 -9.22 0.36
N GLN A 59 6.12 -8.34 -0.52
CA GLN A 59 4.69 -7.97 -0.71
C GLN A 59 4.18 -6.99 0.34
N SER A 60 4.09 -5.71 -0.04
CA SER A 60 3.70 -4.61 0.85
C SER A 60 2.36 -4.86 1.54
N VAL A 61 1.32 -5.27 0.80
CA VAL A 61 -0.02 -5.54 1.34
C VAL A 61 0.01 -6.67 2.38
N ALA A 62 0.68 -7.79 2.07
CA ALA A 62 0.77 -8.92 3.01
C ALA A 62 1.54 -8.55 4.28
N MET A 63 2.64 -7.80 4.14
CA MET A 63 3.42 -7.30 5.27
C MET A 63 2.63 -6.29 6.11
N SER A 64 1.85 -5.40 5.48
CA SER A 64 0.94 -4.48 6.17
C SER A 64 -0.11 -5.24 6.98
N ARG A 65 -0.75 -6.25 6.40
CA ARG A 65 -1.70 -7.13 7.12
C ARG A 65 -1.05 -7.84 8.31
N TYR A 66 0.19 -8.31 8.17
CA TYR A 66 0.94 -8.90 9.27
C TYR A 66 1.18 -7.89 10.41
N LEU A 67 1.66 -6.69 10.07
CA LEU A 67 1.92 -5.63 11.04
C LEU A 67 0.64 -5.12 11.70
N ALA A 68 -0.46 -5.05 10.97
CA ALA A 68 -1.77 -4.69 11.49
C ALA A 68 -2.19 -5.56 12.68
N LYS A 69 -1.93 -6.87 12.60
CA LYS A 69 -2.17 -7.81 13.71
C LYS A 69 -1.28 -7.49 14.92
N GLN A 70 -0.03 -7.08 14.71
CA GLN A 70 0.90 -6.75 15.80
C GLN A 70 0.51 -5.47 16.53
N VAL A 71 -0.18 -4.55 15.86
CA VAL A 71 -0.52 -3.22 16.40
C VAL A 71 -2.02 -3.05 16.69
N GLY A 72 -2.79 -4.14 16.67
CA GLY A 72 -4.20 -4.14 17.05
C GLY A 72 -5.15 -3.44 16.06
N LEU A 73 -4.78 -3.41 14.77
CA LEU A 73 -5.58 -2.82 13.69
C LEU A 73 -6.20 -3.85 12.72
N ALA A 74 -6.11 -5.13 13.07
CA ALA A 74 -6.82 -6.21 12.39
C ALA A 74 -8.26 -6.36 12.89
N GLY A 75 -9.10 -7.09 12.15
CA GLY A 75 -10.46 -7.42 12.56
C GLY A 75 -10.50 -8.42 13.72
N ALA A 76 -11.60 -8.41 14.47
CA ALA A 76 -11.82 -9.29 15.62
C ALA A 76 -12.02 -10.76 15.24
N ASP A 77 -12.50 -11.02 14.02
CA ASP A 77 -12.73 -12.37 13.48
C ASP A 77 -12.39 -12.43 11.98
N ASP A 78 -12.55 -13.61 11.38
CA ASP A 78 -12.23 -13.84 9.97
C ASP A 78 -13.10 -13.00 9.04
N TRP A 79 -14.34 -12.68 9.42
CA TRP A 79 -15.24 -11.87 8.60
C TRP A 79 -14.84 -10.40 8.63
N GLU A 80 -14.57 -9.84 9.80
CA GLU A 80 -14.04 -8.49 9.93
C GLU A 80 -12.70 -8.35 9.18
N ASN A 81 -11.82 -9.36 9.22
CA ASN A 81 -10.58 -9.34 8.46
C ASN A 81 -10.82 -9.39 6.95
N LEU A 82 -11.77 -10.19 6.47
CA LEU A 82 -12.16 -10.25 5.06
C LEU A 82 -12.68 -8.89 4.56
N MET A 83 -13.47 -8.19 5.37
CA MET A 83 -13.98 -6.86 5.00
C MET A 83 -12.84 -5.84 4.85
N ILE A 84 -11.85 -5.88 5.74
CA ILE A 84 -10.67 -5.00 5.63
C ILE A 84 -9.84 -5.36 4.39
N ASP A 85 -9.61 -6.66 4.17
CA ASP A 85 -8.85 -7.17 3.02
C ASP A 85 -9.47 -6.76 1.68
N THR A 86 -10.80 -6.86 1.58
CA THR A 86 -11.55 -6.50 0.37
C THR A 86 -11.33 -5.03 -0.02
N VAL A 87 -11.37 -4.12 0.93
CA VAL A 87 -11.18 -2.69 0.66
C VAL A 87 -9.71 -2.37 0.34
N VAL A 88 -8.75 -3.00 1.02
CA VAL A 88 -7.33 -2.82 0.70
C VAL A 88 -7.00 -3.34 -0.69
N ASP A 89 -7.53 -4.51 -1.07
CA ASP A 89 -7.31 -5.05 -2.41
C ASP A 89 -7.96 -4.17 -3.49
N THR A 90 -9.14 -3.59 -3.21
CA THR A 90 -9.77 -2.58 -4.08
C THR A 90 -8.89 -1.34 -4.26
N ILE A 91 -8.31 -0.82 -3.17
CA ILE A 91 -7.37 0.30 -3.20
C ILE A 91 -6.10 -0.07 -3.99
N ASN A 92 -5.59 -1.29 -3.83
CA ASN A 92 -4.40 -1.74 -4.56
C ASN A 92 -4.69 -1.94 -6.06
N ASP A 93 -5.88 -2.40 -6.44
CA ASP A 93 -6.33 -2.48 -7.83
C ASP A 93 -6.42 -1.09 -8.46
N PHE A 94 -6.99 -0.13 -7.74
CA PHE A 94 -7.02 1.27 -8.17
C PHE A 94 -5.61 1.82 -8.41
N ARG A 95 -4.72 1.62 -7.42
CA ARG A 95 -3.31 1.99 -7.51
C ARG A 95 -2.60 1.33 -8.71
N LEU A 96 -2.87 0.05 -8.99
CA LEU A 96 -2.30 -0.65 -10.15
C LEU A 96 -2.75 -0.01 -11.46
N LYS A 97 -4.05 0.33 -11.58
CA LYS A 97 -4.58 1.00 -12.77
C LYS A 97 -3.91 2.36 -13.00
N ILE A 98 -3.69 3.15 -11.95
CA ILE A 98 -2.92 4.40 -12.04
C ILE A 98 -1.48 4.10 -12.48
N ALA A 99 -0.80 3.17 -11.82
CA ALA A 99 0.61 2.86 -12.09
C ALA A 99 0.85 2.40 -13.55
N VAL A 100 -0.08 1.62 -14.12
CA VAL A 100 0.00 1.18 -15.52
C VAL A 100 0.03 2.36 -16.50
N VAL A 101 -0.67 3.45 -16.19
CA VAL A 101 -0.68 4.66 -17.03
C VAL A 101 0.53 5.54 -16.71
N SER A 102 0.85 5.75 -15.42
CA SER A 102 1.95 6.61 -15.01
C SER A 102 3.31 6.14 -15.53
N TYR A 103 3.52 4.82 -15.62
CA TYR A 103 4.74 4.20 -16.11
C TYR A 103 4.67 3.69 -17.55
N GLU A 104 3.65 4.07 -18.32
CA GLU A 104 3.62 3.81 -19.76
C GLU A 104 4.80 4.54 -20.45
N PRO A 105 5.71 3.81 -21.14
CA PRO A 105 6.86 4.41 -21.81
C PRO A 105 6.54 5.14 -23.11
N ASP A 106 5.43 4.80 -23.79
CA ASP A 106 5.02 5.45 -25.04
C ASP A 106 4.07 6.62 -24.74
N ASP A 107 4.49 7.84 -25.08
CA ASP A 107 3.75 9.06 -24.76
C ASP A 107 2.36 9.09 -25.44
N ASP A 108 2.24 8.66 -26.70
CA ASP A 108 0.96 8.64 -27.42
C ASP A 108 -0.02 7.63 -26.81
N VAL A 109 0.49 6.47 -26.37
CA VAL A 109 -0.32 5.47 -25.65
C VAL A 109 -0.70 5.98 -24.27
N LYS A 110 0.23 6.66 -23.57
CA LYS A 110 0.01 7.23 -22.24
C LYS A 110 -1.08 8.30 -22.27
N GLU A 111 -1.04 9.23 -23.21
CA GLU A 111 -2.05 10.27 -23.37
C GLU A 111 -3.45 9.68 -23.59
N LYS A 112 -3.58 8.65 -24.45
CA LYS A 112 -4.85 7.95 -24.67
C LYS A 112 -5.36 7.26 -23.40
N LYS A 113 -4.47 6.58 -22.67
CA LYS A 113 -4.83 5.92 -21.41
C LYS A 113 -5.21 6.91 -20.31
N LEU A 114 -4.57 8.10 -20.27
CA LEU A 114 -4.90 9.16 -19.32
C LEU A 114 -6.34 9.65 -19.48
N VAL A 115 -6.87 9.70 -20.70
CA VAL A 115 -8.28 10.08 -20.93
C VAL A 115 -9.22 9.12 -20.20
N THR A 116 -9.08 7.80 -20.44
CA THR A 116 -9.90 6.78 -19.75
C THR A 116 -9.64 6.75 -18.25
N LEU A 117 -8.38 6.90 -17.81
CA LEU A 117 -8.04 6.94 -16.39
C LEU A 117 -8.78 8.08 -15.67
N ASN A 118 -8.74 9.28 -16.23
CA ASN A 118 -9.31 10.48 -15.61
C ASN A 118 -10.84 10.56 -15.73
N SER A 119 -11.43 10.10 -16.83
CA SER A 119 -12.87 10.23 -17.07
C SER A 119 -13.70 9.06 -16.56
N GLU A 120 -13.12 7.87 -16.40
CA GLU A 120 -13.85 6.66 -16.02
C GLU A 120 -13.31 6.04 -14.74
N VAL A 121 -12.01 5.71 -14.71
CA VAL A 121 -11.43 4.89 -13.64
C VAL A 121 -11.34 5.65 -12.32
N ILE A 122 -10.72 6.82 -12.29
CA ILE A 122 -10.57 7.62 -11.07
C ILE A 122 -11.94 7.96 -10.46
N PRO A 123 -12.92 8.51 -11.22
CA PRO A 123 -14.24 8.79 -10.67
C PRO A 123 -14.92 7.55 -10.09
N PHE A 124 -14.90 6.42 -10.82
CA PHE A 124 -15.52 5.18 -10.36
C PHE A 124 -14.95 4.69 -9.02
N TYR A 125 -13.62 4.61 -8.89
CA TYR A 125 -13.00 4.13 -7.67
C TYR A 125 -13.19 5.10 -6.50
N LEU A 126 -13.01 6.41 -6.73
CA LEU A 126 -13.15 7.40 -5.66
C LEU A 126 -14.59 7.53 -5.18
N GLU A 127 -15.59 7.46 -6.06
CA GLU A 127 -17.01 7.43 -5.68
C GLU A 127 -17.30 6.20 -4.79
N LYS A 128 -16.83 5.02 -5.19
CA LYS A 128 -17.06 3.79 -4.41
C LYS A 128 -16.32 3.79 -3.08
N LEU A 129 -15.10 4.32 -3.03
CA LEU A 129 -14.36 4.49 -1.78
C LEU A 129 -15.02 5.52 -0.84
N ASP A 130 -15.60 6.59 -1.38
CA ASP A 130 -16.38 7.56 -0.61
C ASP A 130 -17.67 6.94 -0.05
N ASP A 131 -18.39 6.15 -0.85
CA ASP A 131 -19.54 5.37 -0.38
C ASP A 131 -19.15 4.42 0.76
N ILE A 132 -18.06 3.66 0.59
CA ILE A 132 -17.52 2.77 1.64
C ILE A 132 -17.22 3.54 2.92
N ALA A 133 -16.54 4.69 2.82
CA ALA A 133 -16.20 5.51 3.97
C ALA A 133 -17.46 6.02 4.68
N ARG A 134 -18.45 6.50 3.92
CA ARG A 134 -19.73 6.98 4.46
C ARG A 134 -20.47 5.90 5.22
N ASP A 135 -20.56 4.71 4.65
CA ASP A 135 -21.27 3.56 5.25
C ASP A 135 -20.53 2.99 6.48
N ASN A 136 -19.23 3.27 6.61
CA ASN A 136 -18.38 2.87 7.73
C ASN A 136 -18.02 4.04 8.66
N ASN A 137 -18.90 5.03 8.79
CA ASN A 137 -18.74 6.14 9.74
C ASN A 137 -17.40 6.90 9.59
N GLY A 138 -16.96 7.10 8.34
CA GLY A 138 -15.72 7.77 8.00
C GLY A 138 -14.48 6.87 7.95
N HIS A 139 -14.63 5.55 8.09
CA HIS A 139 -13.53 4.58 8.04
C HIS A 139 -13.60 3.69 6.80
N MET A 140 -12.50 3.05 6.44
CA MET A 140 -12.44 2.18 5.26
C MET A 140 -13.07 0.80 5.47
N ALA A 141 -13.23 0.35 6.72
CA ALA A 141 -13.86 -0.94 7.01
C ALA A 141 -14.35 -1.02 8.47
N ASN A 142 -15.34 -1.89 8.71
CA ASN A 142 -15.85 -2.26 10.04
C ASN A 142 -16.29 -1.09 10.94
N GLY A 143 -16.64 0.06 10.36
CA GLY A 143 -17.12 1.23 11.11
C GLY A 143 -16.13 1.86 12.10
N LYS A 144 -14.84 1.49 12.05
CA LYS A 144 -13.81 1.87 13.04
C LYS A 144 -12.43 1.93 12.39
N LEU A 145 -11.45 2.51 13.09
CA LEU A 145 -10.06 2.55 12.63
C LEU A 145 -9.51 1.12 12.44
N THR A 146 -9.02 0.82 11.24
CA THR A 146 -8.36 -0.44 10.88
C THR A 146 -7.11 -0.15 10.05
N TRP A 147 -6.39 -1.21 9.66
CA TRP A 147 -5.22 -1.03 8.81
C TRP A 147 -5.56 -0.65 7.36
N ALA A 148 -6.82 -0.76 6.93
CA ALA A 148 -7.24 -0.21 5.63
C ALA A 148 -7.12 1.32 5.59
N ASP A 149 -7.48 2.00 6.68
CA ASP A 149 -7.32 3.46 6.79
C ASP A 149 -5.84 3.85 6.72
N MET A 150 -5.01 3.15 7.49
CA MET A 150 -3.56 3.38 7.51
C MET A 150 -2.93 3.13 6.14
N TYR A 151 -3.36 2.08 5.44
CA TYR A 151 -2.88 1.74 4.10
C TYR A 151 -3.31 2.81 3.09
N PHE A 152 -4.58 3.21 3.10
CA PHE A 152 -5.13 4.22 2.20
C PHE A 152 -4.37 5.54 2.33
N VAL A 153 -4.28 6.08 3.55
CA VAL A 153 -3.61 7.37 3.80
C VAL A 153 -2.13 7.32 3.43
N ALA A 154 -1.43 6.23 3.77
CA ALA A 154 0.00 6.11 3.50
C ALA A 154 0.35 6.11 2.00
N ILE A 155 -0.57 5.71 1.13
CA ILE A 155 -0.35 5.69 -0.32
C ILE A 155 -0.97 6.88 -1.06
N LEU A 156 -1.72 7.78 -0.40
CA LEU A 156 -2.39 8.91 -1.08
C LEU A 156 -1.43 9.75 -1.90
N ASP A 157 -0.26 10.11 -1.33
CA ASP A 157 0.77 10.88 -2.03
C ASP A 157 1.34 10.17 -3.26
N TYR A 158 1.21 8.85 -3.34
CA TYR A 158 1.63 8.05 -4.49
C TYR A 158 0.54 7.93 -5.56
N LEU A 159 -0.74 8.12 -5.19
CA LEU A 159 -1.87 8.10 -6.12
C LEU A 159 -2.05 9.44 -6.86
N ASN A 160 -1.49 10.53 -6.33
CA ASN A 160 -1.52 11.88 -6.89
C ASN A 160 -0.47 12.12 -7.98
#